data_AF-A0A950C341-F1
#
_entry.id   AF-A0A950C341-F1
#
_cell.length_a   1.000
_cell.length_b   1.000
_cell.length_c   1.000
_cell.angle_alpha   90.00
_cell.angle_beta   90.00
_cell.angle_gamma   90.00
#
_symmetry.space_group_name_H-M   'P 1'
#
loop_
_entity.id
_entity.type
_entity.pdbx_description
1 polymer ?
#
loop_
_entity_poly.entity_id
_entity_poly.type
_entity_poly.pdbx_seq_one_letter_code
_entity_poly.pdbx_strand_id
1 'polypeptide(L)'
;MPGDDIATIASGPTVSDPTPYAEARAILAKYGISEPESVLRHLERGIAGGEAETPKPDDPQLACARAVTIATPQMSLEAAASVARAAGVTPFILGNGIASGPTRQSLRNGGLMRRKRRHYQRASRATARR
;
A
#
# COMPACT_ATOMS: atom_id res chain seq x y z
N MET A 1 1.14 0.99 -4.89
CA MET A 1 -0.26 1.02 -4.43
C MET A 1 -0.32 1.75 -3.11
N PRO A 2 -1.41 2.43 -2.71
CA PRO A 2 -1.50 2.99 -1.37
C PRO A 2 -1.19 1.90 -0.32
N GLY A 3 -0.27 2.19 0.61
CA GLY A 3 0.18 1.23 1.63
C GLY A 3 1.37 0.34 1.22
N ASP A 4 1.80 0.38 -0.05
CA ASP A 4 3.00 -0.31 -0.56
C ASP A 4 3.06 -1.83 -0.25
N ASP A 5 1.90 -2.47 -0.06
CA ASP A 5 1.80 -3.92 0.11
C ASP A 5 2.12 -4.65 -1.20
N ILE A 6 3.23 -5.39 -1.18
CA ILE A 6 3.78 -6.10 -2.33
C ILE A 6 2.83 -7.19 -2.83
N ALA A 7 2.06 -7.84 -1.95
CA ALA A 7 1.13 -8.90 -2.33
C ALA A 7 -0.01 -8.40 -3.24
N THR A 8 -0.34 -7.11 -3.13
CA THR A 8 -1.38 -6.49 -3.98
C THR A 8 -0.84 -6.00 -5.33
N ILE A 9 0.48 -5.81 -5.45
CA ILE A 9 1.10 -5.26 -6.65
C ILE A 9 1.19 -6.36 -7.70
N ALA A 10 0.48 -6.18 -8.82
CA ALA A 10 0.38 -7.18 -9.88
C ALA A 10 -0.08 -8.57 -9.38
N SER A 11 -0.87 -8.60 -8.29
CA SER A 11 -1.31 -9.82 -7.61
C SER A 11 -0.20 -10.65 -6.94
N GLY A 12 0.94 -10.03 -6.62
CA GLY A 12 1.96 -10.65 -5.77
C GLY A 12 2.58 -11.94 -6.30
N PRO A 13 2.93 -12.07 -7.60
CA PRO A 13 3.30 -13.35 -8.23
C PRO A 13 4.57 -13.99 -7.67
N THR A 14 5.36 -13.25 -6.88
CA THR A 14 6.63 -13.69 -6.30
C THR A 14 6.64 -13.59 -4.78
N VAL A 15 5.48 -13.43 -4.14
CA VAL A 15 5.35 -13.40 -2.68
C VAL A 15 4.31 -14.44 -2.25
N SER A 16 4.30 -14.78 -0.97
CA SER A 16 3.34 -15.73 -0.43
C SER A 16 1.91 -15.20 -0.49
N ASP A 17 0.96 -16.09 -0.71
CA ASP A 17 -0.46 -15.85 -0.54
C ASP A 17 -1.02 -16.77 0.56
N PRO A 18 -1.37 -16.24 1.74
CA PRO A 18 -1.87 -17.06 2.85
C PRO A 18 -3.29 -17.59 2.60
N THR A 19 -4.03 -17.08 1.61
CA THR A 19 -5.43 -17.44 1.40
C THR A 19 -5.55 -18.81 0.72
N PRO A 20 -6.39 -19.72 1.24
CA PRO A 20 -6.58 -21.03 0.63
C PRO A 20 -7.69 -21.02 -0.43
N TYR A 21 -7.72 -22.04 -1.29
CA TYR A 21 -8.83 -22.29 -2.23
C TYR A 21 -10.22 -22.27 -1.57
N ALA A 22 -10.32 -22.77 -0.33
CA ALA A 22 -11.57 -22.77 0.43
C ALA A 22 -12.10 -21.36 0.71
N GLU A 23 -11.21 -20.39 0.93
CA GLU A 23 -11.59 -19.00 1.15
C GLU A 23 -12.09 -18.36 -0.15
N ALA A 24 -11.42 -18.64 -1.28
CA ALA A 24 -11.90 -18.20 -2.59
C ALA A 24 -13.32 -18.73 -2.88
N ARG A 25 -13.59 -20.01 -2.58
CA ARG A 25 -14.95 -20.60 -2.72
C ARG A 25 -15.97 -19.95 -1.79
N ALA A 26 -15.59 -19.66 -0.56
CA ALA A 26 -16.44 -19.00 0.43
C ALA A 26 -16.78 -17.55 0.01
N ILE A 27 -15.84 -16.83 -0.61
CA ILE A 27 -16.07 -15.48 -1.16
C ILE A 27 -17.12 -15.51 -2.27
N LEU A 28 -17.02 -16.44 -3.22
CA LEU A 28 -18.04 -16.59 -4.28
C LEU A 28 -19.43 -16.82 -3.68
N ALA A 29 -19.54 -17.71 -2.69
CA ALA A 29 -20.81 -17.99 -2.01
C ALA A 29 -21.34 -16.77 -1.24
N LYS A 30 -20.46 -16.08 -0.48
CA LYS A 30 -20.81 -14.91 0.32
C LYS A 30 -21.44 -13.79 -0.51
N TYR A 31 -20.94 -13.58 -1.73
CA TYR A 31 -21.42 -12.52 -2.62
C TYR A 31 -22.41 -13.00 -3.69
N GLY A 32 -22.80 -14.28 -3.67
CA GLY A 32 -23.73 -14.85 -4.65
C GLY A 32 -23.20 -14.81 -6.09
N ILE A 33 -21.88 -14.88 -6.27
CA ILE A 33 -21.23 -14.83 -7.58
C ILE A 33 -21.29 -16.22 -8.22
N SER A 34 -21.82 -16.29 -9.44
CA SER A 34 -21.82 -17.49 -10.27
C SER A 34 -20.65 -17.44 -11.25
N GLU A 35 -19.92 -18.54 -11.40
CA GLU A 35 -18.74 -18.66 -12.26
C GLU A 35 -18.87 -19.86 -13.20
N PRO A 36 -18.12 -19.92 -14.31
CA PRO A 36 -18.10 -21.08 -15.18
C PRO A 36 -17.71 -22.37 -14.43
N GLU A 37 -18.28 -23.50 -14.87
CA GLU A 37 -18.02 -24.83 -14.30
C GLU A 37 -16.53 -25.18 -14.20
N SER A 38 -15.72 -24.69 -15.15
CA SER A 38 -14.26 -24.88 -15.13
C SER A 38 -13.58 -24.26 -13.91
N VAL A 39 -14.04 -23.09 -13.46
CA VAL A 39 -13.51 -22.38 -12.29
C VAL A 39 -13.93 -23.12 -11.02
N LEU A 40 -15.22 -23.46 -10.89
CA LEU A 40 -15.75 -24.18 -9.73
C LEU A 40 -15.03 -25.53 -9.54
N ARG A 41 -14.87 -26.30 -10.62
CA ARG A 41 -14.14 -27.56 -10.61
C ARG A 41 -12.67 -27.40 -10.22
N HIS A 42 -12.01 -26.32 -10.64
CA HIS A 42 -10.63 -26.05 -10.24
C HIS A 42 -10.54 -25.79 -8.74
N LEU A 43 -11.42 -24.94 -8.18
CA LEU A 43 -11.47 -24.67 -6.75
C LEU A 43 -11.76 -25.93 -5.93
N GLU A 44 -12.71 -26.76 -6.36
CA GLU A 44 -13.05 -28.02 -5.68
C GLU A 44 -11.90 -29.02 -5.69
N ARG A 45 -11.18 -29.15 -6.82
CA ARG A 45 -9.98 -29.98 -6.90
C ARG A 45 -8.88 -29.47 -5.98
N GLY A 46 -8.68 -28.15 -5.91
CA GLY A 46 -7.74 -27.53 -4.97
C GLY A 46 -8.08 -27.81 -3.51
N ILE A 47 -9.35 -27.64 -3.11
CA ILE A 47 -9.84 -27.96 -1.76
C ILE A 47 -9.64 -29.45 -1.42
N ALA A 48 -9.83 -30.34 -2.39
CA ALA A 48 -9.59 -31.77 -2.21
C ALA A 48 -8.10 -32.17 -2.22
N GLY A 49 -7.17 -31.22 -2.38
CA GLY A 49 -5.72 -31.45 -2.46
C GLY A 49 -5.23 -32.00 -3.80
N GLY A 50 -6.06 -31.97 -4.84
CA GLY A 50 -5.75 -32.43 -6.19
C GLY A 50 -5.08 -31.38 -7.08
N GLU A 51 -4.88 -30.16 -6.57
CA GLU A 51 -4.09 -29.08 -7.17
C GLU A 51 -3.21 -28.45 -6.09
N ALA A 52 -2.02 -27.98 -6.48
CA ALA A 52 -1.13 -27.28 -5.56
C ALA A 52 -1.75 -25.94 -5.15
N GLU A 53 -1.70 -25.64 -3.86
CA GLU A 53 -2.14 -24.37 -3.31
C GLU A 53 -1.16 -23.24 -3.66
N THR A 54 -1.59 -21.98 -3.54
CA THR A 54 -0.67 -20.83 -3.66
C THR A 54 0.43 -20.89 -2.59
N PRO A 55 1.67 -20.45 -2.90
CA PRO A 55 2.79 -20.52 -1.96
C PRO A 55 2.45 -19.85 -0.62
N LYS A 56 2.52 -20.62 0.46
CA LYS A 56 2.26 -20.11 1.82
C LYS A 56 3.49 -19.41 2.40
N PRO A 57 3.35 -18.58 3.45
CA PRO A 57 4.47 -17.80 4.00
C PRO A 57 5.74 -18.61 4.30
N ASP A 58 5.59 -19.88 4.69
CA ASP A 58 6.71 -20.79 5.01
C ASP A 58 6.96 -21.86 3.92
N ASP A 59 6.45 -21.65 2.71
CA ASP A 59 6.62 -22.62 1.61
C ASP A 59 8.10 -22.70 1.19
N PRO A 60 8.71 -23.90 1.16
CA PRO A 60 10.09 -24.08 0.69
C PRO A 60 10.37 -23.50 -0.70
N GLN A 61 9.36 -23.38 -1.56
CA GLN A 61 9.47 -22.74 -2.88
C GLN A 61 9.90 -21.27 -2.79
N LEU A 62 9.62 -20.60 -1.66
CA LEU A 62 10.00 -19.22 -1.40
C LEU A 62 11.34 -19.07 -0.65
N ALA A 63 12.03 -20.17 -0.30
CA ALA A 63 13.24 -20.13 0.53
C ALA A 63 14.36 -19.24 -0.04
N CYS A 64 14.45 -19.13 -1.36
CA CYS A 64 15.42 -18.28 -2.06
C CYS A 64 14.80 -17.00 -2.63
N ALA A 65 13.50 -16.76 -2.41
CA ALA A 65 12.79 -15.60 -2.94
C ALA A 65 13.05 -14.36 -2.06
N ARG A 66 13.23 -13.20 -2.71
CA ARG A 66 13.36 -11.92 -2.02
C ARG A 66 12.64 -10.84 -2.81
N ALA A 67 11.66 -10.21 -2.19
CA ALA A 67 10.97 -9.04 -2.73
C ALA A 67 11.52 -7.77 -2.08
N VAL A 68 11.87 -6.77 -2.89
CA VAL A 68 12.34 -5.46 -2.41
C VAL A 68 11.65 -4.36 -3.19
N THR A 69 11.11 -3.40 -2.45
CA THR A 69 10.53 -2.19 -3.04
C THR A 69 11.63 -1.18 -3.31
N ILE A 70 11.88 -0.90 -4.60
CA ILE A 70 12.92 0.04 -5.04
C ILE A 70 12.39 1.46 -5.31
N ALA A 71 11.06 1.60 -5.39
CA ALA A 71 10.39 2.88 -5.59
C ALA A 71 9.02 2.87 -4.92
N THR A 72 8.74 3.89 -4.12
CA THR A 72 7.42 4.16 -3.55
C THR A 72 7.02 5.61 -3.79
N PRO A 73 5.73 5.94 -3.72
CA PRO A 73 5.30 7.34 -3.72
C PRO A 73 5.96 8.16 -2.60
N GLN A 74 6.25 7.54 -1.44
CA GLN A 74 6.97 8.21 -0.35
C GLN A 74 8.38 8.61 -0.76
N MET A 75 9.12 7.70 -1.40
CA MET A 75 10.49 7.97 -1.88
C MET A 75 10.49 9.16 -2.85
N SER A 76 9.51 9.25 -3.75
CA SER A 76 9.36 10.39 -4.67
C SER A 76 9.07 11.70 -3.92
N LEU A 77 8.22 11.69 -2.90
CA LEU A 77 7.92 12.87 -2.09
C LEU A 77 9.14 13.34 -1.28
N GLU A 78 9.94 12.40 -0.77
CA GLU A 78 11.17 12.69 -0.03
C GLU A 78 12.26 13.25 -0.94
N ALA A 79 12.40 12.70 -2.16
CA ALA A 79 13.28 13.26 -3.18
C ALA A 79 12.89 14.70 -3.54
N ALA A 80 11.59 14.96 -3.77
CA ALA A 80 11.08 16.31 -4.02
C ALA A 80 11.31 17.26 -2.83
N ALA A 81 11.15 16.76 -1.60
CA ALA A 81 11.46 17.53 -0.39
C ALA A 81 12.95 17.87 -0.28
N SER A 82 13.84 16.95 -0.67
CA SER A 82 15.29 17.21 -0.73
C SER A 82 15.61 18.36 -1.68
N VAL A 83 15.06 18.31 -2.90
CA VAL A 83 15.22 19.38 -3.90
C VAL A 83 14.70 20.74 -3.38
N ALA A 84 13.53 20.76 -2.74
CA ALA A 84 12.98 21.98 -2.17
C ALA A 84 13.90 22.57 -1.08
N ARG A 85 14.45 21.73 -0.19
CA ARG A 85 15.40 22.18 0.85
C ARG A 85 16.67 22.76 0.25
N ALA A 86 17.23 22.12 -0.78
CA ALA A 86 18.41 22.62 -1.49
C ALA A 86 18.17 24.00 -2.13
N ALA A 87 16.93 24.27 -2.55
CA ALA A 87 16.50 25.58 -3.05
C ALA A 87 16.11 26.59 -1.95
N GLY A 88 16.32 26.27 -0.66
CA GLY A 88 15.97 27.15 0.47
C GLY A 88 14.48 27.17 0.82
N VAL A 89 13.67 26.28 0.23
CA VAL A 89 12.24 26.15 0.52
C VAL A 89 12.03 25.06 1.57
N THR A 90 11.27 25.35 2.63
CA THR A 90 10.94 24.33 3.66
C THR A 90 9.76 23.46 3.19
N PRO A 91 9.98 22.16 2.87
CA PRO A 91 8.90 21.28 2.44
C PRO A 91 8.10 20.74 3.61
N PHE A 92 6.83 20.43 3.36
CA PHE A 92 5.99 19.66 4.27
C PHE A 92 5.31 18.53 3.50
N ILE A 93 5.72 17.28 3.78
CA ILE A 93 5.00 16.11 3.28
C ILE A 93 3.72 15.95 4.11
N LEU A 94 2.58 15.85 3.43
CA LEU A 94 1.25 15.73 4.05
C LEU A 94 0.66 14.32 3.98
N GLY A 95 1.38 13.39 3.35
CA GLY A 95 1.00 12.00 3.17
C GLY A 95 1.11 11.57 1.71
N ASN A 96 1.20 10.26 1.51
CA ASN A 96 1.30 9.57 0.22
C ASN A 96 0.07 8.69 -0.09
N GLY A 97 -0.81 8.47 0.88
CA GLY A 97 -2.04 7.68 0.76
C GLY A 97 -3.29 8.55 0.61
N ILE A 98 -3.43 9.25 -0.51
CA ILE A 98 -4.63 10.05 -0.79
C ILE A 98 -5.78 9.12 -1.19
N ALA A 99 -6.76 8.95 -0.30
CA ALA A 99 -7.96 8.13 -0.55
C ALA A 99 -9.25 8.97 -0.70
N SER A 100 -9.18 10.28 -0.45
CA SER A 100 -10.32 11.19 -0.55
C SER A 100 -10.39 11.85 -1.93
N GLY A 101 -11.60 12.23 -2.37
CA GLY A 101 -11.77 13.04 -3.58
C GLY A 101 -11.00 14.37 -3.52
N PRO A 102 -10.66 14.96 -4.68
CA PRO A 102 -9.68 16.05 -4.79
C PRO A 102 -10.07 17.28 -3.95
N THR A 103 -11.34 17.67 -3.95
CA THR A 103 -11.84 18.82 -3.17
C THR A 103 -11.65 18.62 -1.67
N ARG A 104 -12.04 17.45 -1.13
CA ARG A 104 -11.87 17.13 0.30
C ARG A 104 -10.38 17.05 0.66
N GLN A 105 -9.56 16.46 -0.21
CA GLN A 105 -8.13 16.37 0.03
C GLN A 105 -7.47 17.75 0.10
N SER A 106 -7.81 18.67 -0.82
CA SER A 106 -7.29 20.05 -0.83
C SER A 106 -7.65 20.81 0.45
N LEU A 107 -8.88 20.69 0.93
CA LEU A 107 -9.30 21.31 2.19
C LEU A 107 -8.53 20.77 3.41
N ARG A 108 -8.37 19.44 3.49
CA ARG A 108 -7.56 18.78 4.54
C ARG A 108 -6.12 19.27 4.50
N ASN A 109 -5.51 19.29 3.32
CA ASN A 109 -4.14 19.74 3.12
C ASN A 109 -3.97 21.20 3.54
N GLY A 110 -4.88 22.10 3.13
CA GLY A 110 -4.87 23.50 3.53
C GLY A 110 -4.97 23.69 5.05
N GLY A 111 -5.81 22.89 5.71
CA GLY A 111 -5.91 22.88 7.18
C GLY A 111 -4.61 22.46 7.88
N LEU A 112 -3.98 21.39 7.40
CA LEU A 112 -2.69 20.89 7.90
C LEU A 112 -1.57 21.92 7.71
N MET A 113 -1.46 22.52 6.54
CA MET A 113 -0.47 23.56 6.24
C MET A 113 -0.60 24.78 7.14
N ARG A 114 -1.83 25.26 7.38
CA ARG A 114 -2.06 26.37 8.32
C ARG A 114 -1.56 26.04 9.73
N ARG A 115 -1.77 24.81 10.22
CA ARG A 115 -1.27 24.36 11.53
C ARG A 115 0.25 24.27 11.56
N LYS A 116 0.87 23.62 10.56
CA LYS A 116 2.33 23.48 10.48
C LYS A 116 3.04 24.83 10.36
N ARG A 117 2.52 25.76 9.55
CA ARG A 117 3.06 27.13 9.43
C ARG A 117 3.06 27.87 10.77
N ARG A 118 1.96 27.83 11.53
CA ARG A 118 1.89 28.48 12.85
C ARG A 118 2.91 27.88 13.83
N HIS A 119 3.05 26.55 13.83
CA HIS A 119 4.03 25.86 14.68
C HIS A 119 5.47 26.27 14.32
N TYR A 120 5.80 26.25 13.02
CA TYR A 120 7.12 26.62 12.53
C TYR A 120 7.48 28.08 12.86
N GLN A 121 6.54 29.01 12.65
CA GLN A 121 6.73 30.42 12.99
C GLN A 121 6.94 30.65 14.49
N ARG A 122 6.24 29.91 15.36
CA ARG A 122 6.44 29.97 16.81
C ARG A 122 7.83 29.46 17.22
N ALA A 123 8.24 28.31 16.68
CA ALA A 123 9.57 27.74 16.95
C ALA A 123 10.69 28.70 16.54
N SER A 124 10.65 29.24 15.32
CA SER A 124 11.66 30.20 14.84
C SER A 124 11.77 31.48 15.68
N ARG A 125 10.64 32.02 16.17
CA ARG A 125 10.62 33.20 17.05
C ARG A 125 11.15 32.93 18.46
N ALA A 126 11.03 31.70 18.95
CA ALA A 126 11.58 31.30 20.25
C ALA A 126 13.12 31.18 20.17
N THR A 127 13.66 30.71 19.05
CA THR A 127 15.11 30.59 18.83
C THR A 127 15.79 31.96 18.65
N ALA A 128 15.11 32.94 18.04
CA ALA A 128 15.64 34.29 17.82
C ALA A 128 15.62 35.22 19.05
N ARG A 129 15.10 34.76 20.20
CA ARG A 129 15.04 35.52 21.46
C ARG A 129 16.05 35.04 22.52
N ARG A 130 16.93 34.11 22.15
CA ARG A 130 18.12 33.70 22.92
C ARG A 130 19.35 34.28 22.24
#